data_AF-A0A3B8W213-F1
#
_entry.id   AF-A0A3B8W213-F1
#
_cell.length_a   1.000
_cell.length_b   1.000
_cell.length_c   1.000
_cell.angle_alpha   90.00
_cell.angle_beta   90.00
_cell.angle_gamma   90.00
#
_symmetry.space_group_name_H-M   'P 1'
#
loop_
_entity.id
_entity.type
_entity.pdbx_description
1 polymer ?
#
loop_
_entity_poly.entity_id
_entity_poly.type
_entity_poly.pdbx_seq_one_letter_code
_entity_poly.pdbx_strand_id
1 'polypeptide(L)' 'MSDYKLSHLKQLEAESIHIIREVVAEFENPVMLYSIGKDSSVMV' A
#
# COMPACT_ATOMS: atom_id res chain seq x y z
N MET A 1 20.67 22.20 1.96
CA MET A 1 19.70 21.20 2.41
C MET A 1 18.82 20.87 1.23
N SER A 2 18.86 19.64 0.71
CA SER A 2 17.93 19.22 -0.34
C SER A 2 16.55 19.05 0.29
N ASP A 3 15.53 19.73 -0.24
CA ASP A 3 14.14 19.50 0.16
C ASP A 3 13.80 18.01 0.02
N TYR A 4 13.46 17.35 1.12
CA TYR A 4 12.99 15.96 1.09
C TYR A 4 11.54 15.97 0.63
N LYS A 5 11.33 16.06 -0.68
CA LYS A 5 10.01 15.99 -1.29
C LYS A 5 9.80 14.60 -1.89
N LEU A 6 8.80 13.89 -1.39
CA LEU A 6 8.37 12.64 -2.00
C LEU A 6 7.77 12.93 -3.39
N SER A 7 8.05 12.05 -4.34
CA SER A 7 7.28 12.03 -5.58
C SER A 7 5.85 11.60 -5.28
N HIS A 8 4.92 11.96 -6.17
CA HIS A 8 3.51 11.57 -6.01
C HIS A 8 3.33 10.05 -5.81
N LEU A 9 4.03 9.23 -6.60
CA LEU A 9 3.96 7.77 -6.46
C LEU A 9 4.53 7.26 -5.14
N LYS A 10 5.62 7.85 -4.62
CA LYS A 10 6.16 7.49 -3.31
C LYS A 10 5.22 7.85 -2.16
N GLN A 11 4.50 8.95 -2.32
CA GLN A 11 3.48 9.33 -1.34
C GLN A 11 2.33 8.31 -1.35
N LEU A 12 1.78 7.97 -2.53
CA LEU A 12 0.71 6.97 -2.67
C LEU A 12 1.14 5.58 -2.16
N GLU A 13 2.37 5.17 -2.44
CA GLU A 13 2.95 3.92 -1.95
C GLU A 13 3.01 3.92 -0.42
N ALA A 14 3.51 4.99 0.20
CA ALA A 14 3.59 5.11 1.66
C ALA A 14 2.20 5.07 2.32
N GLU A 15 1.22 5.78 1.76
CA GLU A 15 -0.16 5.81 2.24
C GLU A 15 -0.83 4.42 2.10
N SER A 16 -0.62 3.74 0.97
CA SER A 16 -1.18 2.40 0.72
C SER A 16 -0.59 1.36 1.67
N ILE A 17 0.72 1.37 1.89
CA ILE A 17 1.40 0.50 2.84
C ILE A 17 0.89 0.75 4.27
N HIS A 18 0.66 2.01 4.64
CA HIS A 18 0.13 2.36 5.95
C HIS A 18 -1.23 1.69 6.19
N ILE A 19 -2.16 1.81 5.25
CA ILE A 19 -3.50 1.20 5.33
C ILE A 19 -3.39 -0.32 5.42
N ILE A 20 -2.57 -0.97 4.58
CA ILE A 20 -2.39 -2.42 4.62
C ILE A 20 -1.84 -2.88 5.98
N ARG A 21 -0.92 -2.12 6.57
CA ARG A 21 -0.36 -2.43 7.90
C ARG A 21 -1.40 -2.29 9.01
N GLU A 22 -2.28 -1.30 8.94
CA GLU A 22 -3.38 -1.17 9.91
C GLU A 22 -4.32 -2.37 9.83
N VAL A 23 -4.71 -2.80 8.63
CA VAL A 23 -5.55 -4.00 8.45
C VAL A 23 -4.87 -5.25 9.01
N VAL A 24 -3.57 -5.42 8.79
CA VAL A 24 -2.81 -6.56 9.35
C VAL A 24 -2.70 -6.47 10.88
N ALA A 25 -2.67 -5.26 11.45
CA ALA A 25 -2.60 -5.06 12.89
C ALA A 25 -3.95 -5.28 13.60
N GLU A 26 -5.06 -4.95 12.95
CA GLU A 26 -6.40 -4.96 13.55
C GLU A 26 -7.19 -6.26 13.34
N PHE A 27 -6.87 -7.05 12.31
CA PHE A 27 -7.65 -8.24 11.93
C PHE A 27 -6.83 -9.53 12.05
N GLU A 28 -7.46 -10.60 12.58
CA GLU A 28 -6.80 -11.90 12.80
C GLU A 28 -6.58 -12.70 11.50
N ASN A 29 -7.46 -12.56 10.52
CA ASN A 29 -7.44 -13.33 9.27
C ASN A 29 -7.61 -12.44 8.03
N PRO A 30 -6.70 -11.48 7.78
CA PRO A 30 -6.77 -10.63 6.61
C PRO A 30 -6.46 -11.44 5.34
N VAL A 31 -7.15 -11.12 4.25
CA VAL A 31 -6.90 -11.69 2.93
C VAL A 31 -6.77 -10.60 1.89
N MET A 32 -5.93 -10.81 0.89
CA MET A 32 -5.87 -9.96 -0.29
C MET A 32 -6.57 -10.66 -1.45
N LEU A 33 -7.60 -10.03 -2.01
CA LEU A 33 -8.31 -10.56 -3.18
C LEU A 33 -7.48 -10.30 -4.44
N TYR A 34 -6.98 -11.37 -5.06
CA TYR A 34 -6.18 -11.29 -6.27
C TYR A 34 -6.98 -11.76 -7.49
N SER A 35 -7.15 -10.87 -8.47
CA SER A 35 -7.96 -11.12 -9.68
C SER A 35 -7.13 -11.33 -10.94
N ILE A 36 -5.79 -11.31 -10.84
CA ILE A 36 -4.87 -11.33 -11.99
C ILE A 36 -5.01 -10.04 -12.86
N GLY A 37 -5.72 -9.03 -12.36
CA GLY A 37 -5.84 -7.72 -13.01
C GLY A 37 -4.71 -6.76 -12.62
N LYS A 38 -4.45 -5.75 -13.46
CA LYS A 38 -3.36 -4.77 -13.27
C LYS A 38 -3.35 -4.13 -11.88
N ASP A 39 -4.52 -3.81 -11.33
CA ASP A 39 -4.61 -3.09 -10.05
C ASP A 39 -4.30 -4.03 -8.89
N SER A 40 -4.84 -5.26 -8.93
CA SER A 40 -4.48 -6.29 -7.96
C SER A 40 -3.01 -6.72 -8.05
N SER A 41 -2.38 -6.58 -9.21
CA SER A 41 -0.93 -6.80 -9.37
C SER A 41 -0.07 -5.70 -8.77
N VAL A 42 -0.59 -4.48 -8.57
CA VAL A 42 0.14 -3.39 -7.87
C VAL A 42 0.08 -3.56 -6.35
N MET A 43 -0.93 -4.28 -5.84
CA MET A 43 -1.13 -4.48 -4.41
C MET A 43 -0.29 -5.63 -3.82
N VAL A 44 0.17 -6.57 -4.66
CA VAL A 44 0.98 -7.75 -4.28
C VAL A 44 2.47 -7.44 -4.43
#